data_AF-A0A1V1WRN4-F1
#
_entry.id   AF-A0A1V1WRN4-F1
#
_cell.length_a   1.000
_cell.length_b   1.000
_cell.length_c   1.000
_cell.angle_alpha   90.00
_cell.angle_beta   90.00
_cell.angle_gamma   90.00
#
_symmetry.space_group_name_H-M   'P 1'
#
loop_
_entity.id
_entity.type
_entity.pdbx_description
1 polymer ?
#
loop_
_entity_poly.entity_id
_entity_poly.type
_entity_poly.pdbx_seq_one_letter_code
_entity_poly.pdbx_strand_id
1 'polypeptide(L)' 'MNASSEINKLLLSQYETKAYLSLVAKYPLNGSQLSKHSGIPSAKIYEVLRNLLEKGLYELIKNDAWDSSKQKK' A
#
# COMPACT_ATOMS: atom_id res chain seq x y z
N MET A 1 -10.38 -10.41 25.23
CA MET A 1 -9.20 -10.04 24.40
C MET A 1 -9.74 -9.37 23.14
N ASN A 2 -9.84 -8.05 23.13
CA ASN A 2 -10.37 -7.30 21.98
C ASN A 2 -9.17 -6.80 21.16
N ALA A 3 -8.84 -7.50 20.07
CA ALA A 3 -7.65 -7.29 19.26
C ALA A 3 -7.64 -5.97 18.44
N SER A 4 -8.36 -4.94 18.86
CA SER A 4 -8.64 -3.74 18.05
C SER A 4 -8.07 -2.43 18.61
N SER A 5 -7.34 -2.45 19.75
CA SER A 5 -6.90 -1.23 20.45
C SER A 5 -5.43 -0.83 20.25
N GLU A 6 -4.59 -1.63 19.59
CA GLU A 6 -3.13 -1.38 19.49
C GLU A 6 -2.66 -0.82 18.13
N ILE A 7 -3.56 -0.42 17.23
CA ILE A 7 -3.16 0.22 15.96
C ILE A 7 -2.77 1.70 16.17
N ASN A 8 -3.08 2.28 17.34
CA ASN A 8 -2.89 3.69 17.66
C ASN A 8 -1.42 4.14 17.86
N LYS A 9 -0.43 3.29 17.53
CA LYS A 9 1.00 3.64 17.52
C LYS A 9 1.61 3.72 16.11
N LEU A 10 0.87 3.31 15.08
CA LEU A 10 1.27 3.55 13.70
C LEU A 10 0.53 4.81 13.25
N LEU A 11 1.25 5.91 12.98
CA LEU A 11 0.70 7.16 12.44
C LEU A 11 0.18 6.95 11.00
N LEU A 12 -0.83 6.08 10.83
CA LEU A 12 -1.42 5.70 9.57
C LEU A 12 -2.80 6.33 9.45
N SER A 13 -3.03 7.00 8.32
CA SER A 13 -4.35 7.42 7.91
C SER A 13 -5.27 6.23 7.67
N GLN A 14 -6.58 6.48 7.57
CA GLN A 14 -7.55 5.44 7.27
C GLN A 14 -7.28 4.75 5.93
N TYR A 15 -6.80 5.50 4.93
CA TYR A 15 -6.44 4.94 3.63
C TYR A 15 -5.20 4.06 3.70
N GLU A 16 -4.17 4.51 4.43
CA GLU A 16 -2.95 3.71 4.66
C GLU A 16 -3.26 2.42 5.39
N THR A 17 -4.11 2.49 6.42
CA THR A 17 -4.55 1.32 7.17
C THR A 17 -5.29 0.33 6.26
N LYS A 18 -6.24 0.81 5.43
CA LYS A 18 -6.96 -0.05 4.48
C LYS A 18 -6.03 -0.68 3.45
N ALA A 19 -5.14 0.11 2.84
CA ALA A 19 -4.19 -0.37 1.85
C ALA A 19 -3.25 -1.43 2.46
N TYR A 20 -2.71 -1.18 3.66
CA TYR A 20 -1.85 -2.11 4.36
C TYR A 20 -2.57 -3.42 4.71
N LEU A 21 -3.78 -3.34 5.28
CA LEU A 21 -4.58 -4.53 5.58
C LEU A 21 -4.93 -5.33 4.32
N SER A 22 -5.25 -4.67 3.20
CA SER A 22 -5.50 -5.34 1.93
C SER A 22 -4.24 -6.05 1.38
N LEU A 23 -3.05 -5.47 1.55
CA LEU A 23 -1.78 -6.11 1.20
C LEU A 23 -1.50 -7.33 2.08
N VAL A 24 -1.72 -7.23 3.40
CA VAL A 24 -1.54 -8.36 4.32
C VAL A 24 -2.53 -9.49 4.02
N ALA A 25 -3.77 -9.16 3.67
CA ALA A 25 -4.80 -10.15 3.34
C ALA A 25 -4.59 -10.83 1.97
N LYS A 26 -4.04 -10.11 1.00
CA LYS A 26 -3.73 -10.63 -0.34
C LYS A 26 -2.39 -10.07 -0.80
N TYR A 27 -1.39 -10.95 -0.83
CA TYR A 27 -0.09 -10.69 -1.40
C TYR A 27 0.28 -11.84 -2.36
N PRO A 28 0.89 -11.56 -3.53
CA PRO A 28 1.29 -10.26 -4.06
C PRO A 28 0.15 -9.52 -4.79
N LEU A 29 0.12 -8.18 -4.69
CA LEU A 29 -0.79 -7.30 -5.44
C LEU A 29 -0.03 -6.14 -6.07
N ASN A 30 -0.43 -5.75 -7.29
CA ASN A 30 -0.01 -4.48 -7.88
C ASN A 30 -0.95 -3.32 -7.48
N GLY A 31 -0.54 -2.07 -7.72
CA GLY A 31 -1.30 -0.88 -7.31
C GLY A 31 -2.73 -0.82 -7.86
N SER A 32 -2.99 -1.35 -9.06
CA SER A 32 -4.34 -1.40 -9.65
C SER A 32 -5.22 -2.45 -8.96
N GLN A 33 -4.68 -3.63 -8.68
CA GLN A 33 -5.39 -4.66 -7.92
C GLN A 33 -5.63 -4.22 -6.48
N LEU A 34 -4.67 -3.55 -5.87
CA LEU A 34 -4.81 -3.01 -4.52
C LEU A 34 -5.89 -1.93 -4.44
N SER A 35 -5.97 -1.02 -5.42
CA SER A 35 -7.05 -0.04 -5.55
C SER A 35 -8.43 -0.71 -5.54
N LYS A 36 -8.61 -1.75 -6.36
CA LYS A 36 -9.87 -2.52 -6.43
C LYS A 36 -10.20 -3.22 -5.11
N HIS A 37 -9.22 -3.86 -4.48
CA HIS A 37 -9.45 -4.67 -3.27
C HIS A 37 -9.61 -3.81 -2.01
N SER A 38 -8.93 -2.67 -1.94
CA SER A 38 -9.01 -1.73 -0.81
C SER A 38 -10.17 -0.73 -0.93
N GLY A 39 -10.78 -0.63 -2.12
CA GLY A 39 -11.81 0.37 -2.42
C GLY A 39 -11.29 1.79 -2.49
N ILE A 40 -9.97 1.97 -2.62
CA ILE A 40 -9.31 3.27 -2.68
C ILE A 40 -9.17 3.67 -4.15
N PRO A 41 -9.63 4.87 -4.56
CA PRO A 41 -9.48 5.32 -5.94
C PRO A 41 -8.04 5.24 -6.44
N SER A 42 -7.84 4.84 -7.71
CA SER A 42 -6.50 4.70 -8.30
C SER A 42 -5.69 6.00 -8.28
N ALA A 43 -6.34 7.17 -8.28
CA ALA A 43 -5.66 8.46 -8.12
C ALA A 43 -5.04 8.63 -6.72
N LYS A 44 -5.60 7.97 -5.70
CA LYS A 44 -5.16 8.07 -4.29
C LYS A 44 -4.27 6.90 -3.88
N ILE A 45 -4.43 5.71 -4.48
CA ILE A 45 -3.70 4.51 -4.04
C ILE A 45 -2.17 4.67 -4.18
N TYR A 46 -1.69 5.34 -5.23
CA TYR A 46 -0.25 5.51 -5.44
C TYR A 46 0.37 6.48 -4.43
N GLU A 47 -0.36 7.52 -4.02
CA GLU A 47 0.06 8.41 -2.94
C GLU A 47 0.12 7.66 -1.61
N VAL A 48 -0.91 6.86 -1.31
CA VAL A 48 -0.97 6.04 -0.09
C VAL A 48 0.17 5.01 -0.05
N LEU A 49 0.42 4.33 -1.18
CA LEU A 49 1.55 3.42 -1.32
C LEU A 49 2.88 4.17 -1.15
N ARG A 50 3.07 5.34 -1.76
CA ARG A 50 4.29 6.12 -1.54
C ARG A 50 4.53 6.42 -0.06
N ASN A 51 3.50 6.84 0.67
CA ASN A 51 3.63 7.13 2.10
C ASN A 51 3.93 5.87 2.93
N LEU A 52 3.31 4.74 2.60
CA LEU A 52 3.59 3.46 3.25
C LEU A 52 5.03 2.97 2.96
N LEU A 53 5.57 3.25 1.78
CA LEU A 53 6.94 2.92 1.39
C LEU A 53 7.94 3.80 2.15
N GLU A 54 7.67 5.11 2.24
CA GLU A 54 8.46 6.06 3.04
C GLU A 54 8.47 5.69 4.53
N LYS A 55 7.40 5.07 5.03
CA LYS A 55 7.32 4.52 6.40
C LYS A 55 7.96 3.13 6.56
N GLY A 56 8.44 2.51 5.49
CA GLY A 56 9.04 1.17 5.52
C GLY A 56 8.04 0.05 5.83
N LEU A 57 6.75 0.25 5.53
CA LEU A 57 5.68 -0.69 5.89
C LEU A 57 5.40 -1.74 4.81
N TYR A 58 5.91 -1.58 3.60
CA TYR A 58 5.95 -2.64 2.59
C TYR A 58 7.17 -2.46 1.69
N GLU A 59 7.50 -3.50 0.94
CA GLU A 59 8.58 -3.47 -0.04
C GLU A 59 8.05 -3.77 -1.45
N LEU A 60 8.61 -3.10 -2.44
CA LEU A 60 8.36 -3.38 -3.84
C LEU A 60 9.15 -4.62 -4.24
N ILE A 61 8.46 -5.71 -4.54
CA ILE A 61 9.09 -6.83 -5.24
C ILE A 61 9.38 -6.37 -6.66
N LYS A 62 10.65 -6.34 -7.04
CA LYS A 62 11.03 -6.18 -8.45
C LYS A 62 10.55 -7.41 -9.19
N ASN A 63 9.50 -7.24 -9.98
CA ASN A 63 9.24 -8.12 -11.09
C ASN A 63 10.02 -7.53 -12.28
N ASP A 64 10.80 -8.33 -13.01
CA ASP A 64 11.65 -7.88 -14.13
C ASP A 64 10.88 -7.16 -15.27
N ALA A 65 9.55 -7.02 -15.12
CA ALA A 65 8.63 -6.30 -15.99
C ALA A 65 8.46 -4.79 -15.69
N TRP A 66 8.98 -4.26 -14.58
CA TRP A 66 8.91 -2.81 -14.27
C TRP A 66 10.31 -2.18 -14.21
N ASP A 67 10.78 -1.72 -15.37
CA ASP A 67 11.98 -0.92 -15.52
C ASP A 67 11.72 0.54 -15.14
N SER A 68 12.31 0.98 -14.02
CA SER A 68 12.28 2.36 -13.51
C SER A 68 12.94 3.40 -14.45
N SER A 69 13.45 2.99 -15.62
CA SER A 69 13.96 3.90 -16.66
C SER A 69 12.89 4.79 -17.30
N LYS A 70 11.59 4.59 -17.03
CA LYS A 70 10.50 5.38 -17.64
C LYS A 70 9.95 6.57 -16.82
N GLN A 71 10.53 6.91 -15.67
CA GLN A 71 10.16 8.12 -14.92
C GLN A 71 11.24 9.22 -14.91
N LYS A 72 11.99 9.35 -15.99
CA LYS A 72 12.64 10.62 -16.35
C LYS A 72 12.34 10.97 -17.80
N LYS A 73 11.31 11.79 -17.99
CA LYS A 73 11.31 12.85 -18.99
C LYS A 73 10.69 14.09 -18.35
#